data_AF-A0A9W3JNL5-F1
#
_entry.id   AF-A0A9W3JNL5-F1
#
_cell.length_a   1.000
_cell.length_b   1.000
_cell.length_c   1.000
_cell.angle_alpha   90.00
_cell.angle_beta   90.00
_cell.angle_gamma   90.00
#
_symmetry.space_group_name_H-M   'P 1'
#
loop_
_entity.id
_entity.type
_entity.pdbx_description
1 polymer ?
#
loop_
_entity_poly.entity_id
_entity_poly.type
_entity_poly.pdbx_seq_one_letter_code
_entity_poly.pdbx_strand_id
1 'polypeptide(L)'
;MNHENYDFSYLKGLLNELKEAKQQELWIVGNNLKHAEEVWKRIRHHFETKHVVPRFISNSSFSLDGLNPMNARIVLLDRWWQNKNAVNLLKHFIPLARQCRQISNI
;
A
#
# COMPACT_ATOMS: atom_id res chain seq x y z
N MET A 1 -6.55 -2.25 23.54
CA MET A 1 -6.71 -1.17 22.55
C MET A 1 -6.91 -1.83 21.19
N ASN A 2 -8.02 -1.57 20.50
CA ASN A 2 -8.36 -2.23 19.23
C ASN A 2 -7.39 -1.78 18.12
N HIS A 3 -6.59 -2.70 17.59
CA HIS A 3 -5.67 -2.46 16.48
C HIS A 3 -6.37 -1.89 15.23
N GLU A 4 -7.63 -2.28 15.01
CA GLU A 4 -8.46 -1.76 13.92
C GLU A 4 -8.56 -0.23 13.97
N ASN A 5 -8.86 0.36 15.13
CA ASN A 5 -8.95 1.81 15.27
C ASN A 5 -7.64 2.54 14.90
N TYR A 6 -6.50 1.90 15.12
CA TYR A 6 -5.19 2.48 14.83
C TYR A 6 -4.83 2.40 13.34
N ASP A 7 -5.15 1.29 12.66
CA ASP A 7 -4.96 1.15 11.22
C ASP A 7 -5.91 2.07 10.43
N PHE A 8 -7.17 2.20 10.87
CA PHE A 8 -8.12 3.15 10.31
C PHE A 8 -7.65 4.61 10.45
N SER A 9 -7.19 5.00 11.65
CA SER A 9 -6.67 6.35 11.89
C SER A 9 -5.44 6.64 11.04
N TYR A 10 -4.52 5.68 10.94
CA TYR A 10 -3.34 5.78 10.09
C TYR A 10 -3.71 5.98 8.61
N LEU A 11 -4.59 5.13 8.07
CA LEU A 11 -4.99 5.21 6.67
C LEU A 11 -5.70 6.51 6.36
N LYS A 12 -6.56 7.00 7.25
CA LYS A 12 -7.20 8.31 7.10
C LYS A 12 -6.17 9.44 7.00
N GLY A 13 -5.17 9.45 7.88
CA GLY A 13 -4.07 10.42 7.84
C GLY A 13 -3.27 10.32 6.55
N LEU A 14 -2.85 9.11 6.18
CA LEU A 14 -2.10 8.85 4.96
C LEU A 14 -2.83 9.32 3.70
N LEU A 15 -4.14 9.01 3.58
CA LEU A 15 -4.95 9.40 2.41
C LEU A 15 -5.14 10.91 2.31
N ASN A 16 -5.16 11.62 3.44
CA ASN A 16 -5.19 13.08 3.47
C ASN A 16 -3.84 13.66 3.05
N GLU A 17 -2.72 13.13 3.56
CA GLU A 17 -1.37 13.56 3.14
C GLU A 17 -1.15 13.37 1.64
N LEU A 18 -1.61 12.25 1.08
CA LEU A 18 -1.53 11.96 -0.36
C LEU A 18 -2.38 12.91 -1.21
N LYS A 19 -3.42 13.53 -0.64
CA LYS A 19 -4.21 14.58 -1.31
C LYS A 19 -3.39 15.85 -1.51
N GLU A 20 -2.56 16.18 -0.54
CA GLU A 20 -1.78 17.42 -0.49
C GLU A 20 -0.44 17.27 -1.23
N ALA A 21 0.16 16.08 -1.16
CA ALA A 21 1.47 15.78 -1.73
C ALA A 21 1.37 15.17 -3.13
N LYS A 22 1.30 16.02 -4.17
CA LYS A 22 1.16 15.60 -5.59
C LYS A 22 2.26 14.66 -6.14
N GLN A 23 3.38 14.48 -5.44
CA GLN A 23 4.51 13.66 -5.89
C GLN A 23 4.63 12.31 -5.16
N GLN A 24 3.81 12.03 -4.15
CA GLN A 24 3.87 10.78 -3.39
C GLN A 24 2.98 9.71 -4.03
N GLU A 25 3.48 8.48 -4.08
CA GLU A 25 2.72 7.33 -4.58
C GLU A 25 2.25 6.45 -3.41
N LEU A 26 1.01 5.95 -3.48
CA LEU A 26 0.53 4.89 -2.60
C LEU A 26 0.77 3.54 -3.26
N TRP A 27 1.53 2.66 -2.62
CA TRP A 27 1.71 1.28 -3.08
C TRP A 27 0.96 0.33 -2.16
N ILE A 28 0.19 -0.58 -2.75
CA ILE A 28 -0.56 -1.59 -2.00
C ILE A 28 -0.03 -2.96 -2.39
N VAL A 29 0.42 -3.72 -1.39
CA VAL A 29 0.99 -5.05 -1.56
C VAL A 29 0.10 -6.05 -0.85
N GLY A 30 -0.61 -6.87 -1.63
CA GLY A 30 -1.32 -8.06 -1.15
C GLY A 30 -0.64 -9.35 -1.63
N ASN A 31 -1.19 -10.49 -1.23
CA ASN A 31 -0.76 -11.81 -1.73
C ASN A 31 -0.85 -11.94 -3.28
N ASN A 32 -1.83 -11.27 -3.90
CA ASN A 32 -2.00 -11.15 -5.33
C ASN A 32 -2.74 -9.85 -5.69
N LEU A 33 -2.79 -9.53 -6.99
CA LEU A 33 -3.42 -8.31 -7.49
C LEU A 33 -4.90 -8.20 -7.11
N LYS A 34 -5.67 -9.28 -7.29
CA LYS A 34 -7.12 -9.29 -7.03
C LYS A 34 -7.43 -8.98 -5.57
N HIS A 35 -6.71 -9.60 -4.63
CA HIS A 35 -6.87 -9.32 -3.20
C HIS A 35 -6.55 -7.86 -2.86
N ALA A 36 -5.45 -7.32 -3.42
CA ALA A 36 -5.07 -5.93 -3.19
C ALA A 36 -6.13 -4.95 -3.71
N GLU A 37 -6.70 -5.22 -4.88
CA GLU A 37 -7.80 -4.43 -5.46
C GLU A 37 -9.09 -4.52 -4.63
N GLU A 38 -9.45 -5.70 -4.16
CA GLU A 38 -10.66 -5.91 -3.34
C GLU A 38 -10.59 -5.16 -2.02
N VAL A 39 -9.45 -5.22 -1.32
CA VAL A 39 -9.24 -4.46 -0.09
C VAL A 39 -9.24 -2.96 -0.38
N TRP A 40 -8.59 -2.53 -1.47
CA TRP A 40 -8.63 -1.12 -1.86
C TRP A 40 -10.03 -0.61 -2.17
N LYS A 41 -10.89 -1.41 -2.82
CA LYS A 41 -12.30 -1.04 -3.05
C LYS A 41 -13.02 -0.76 -1.73
N ARG A 42 -12.78 -1.57 -0.69
CA ARG A 42 -13.34 -1.37 0.66
C ARG A 42 -12.82 -0.09 1.31
N ILE A 43 -11.49 0.13 1.27
CA ILE A 43 -10.85 1.36 1.76
C ILE A 43 -11.45 2.59 1.07
N ARG A 44 -11.51 2.56 -0.26
CA ARG A 44 -12.06 3.65 -1.07
C ARG A 44 -13.50 3.96 -0.72
N HIS A 45 -14.33 2.94 -0.54
CA HIS A 45 -15.72 3.10 -0.17
C HIS A 45 -15.85 3.68 1.25
N HIS A 46 -15.08 3.16 2.21
CA HIS A 46 -15.15 3.59 3.60
C HIS A 46 -14.69 5.04 3.81
N PHE A 47 -13.62 5.47 3.15
CA PHE A 47 -13.07 6.82 3.30
C PHE A 47 -13.54 7.81 2.23
N GLU A 48 -14.42 7.39 1.32
CA GLU A 48 -14.90 8.18 0.17
C GLU A 48 -13.79 8.82 -0.67
N THR A 49 -12.60 8.19 -0.71
CA THR A 49 -11.40 8.78 -1.33
C THR A 49 -11.39 8.59 -2.85
N LYS A 50 -11.50 9.68 -3.61
CA LYS A 50 -11.50 9.66 -5.08
C LYS A 50 -10.19 10.15 -5.70
N HIS A 51 -9.38 10.88 -4.94
CA HIS A 51 -8.15 11.52 -5.42
C HIS A 51 -6.93 10.60 -5.41
N VAL A 52 -6.94 9.51 -4.64
CA VAL A 52 -5.82 8.57 -4.56
C VAL A 52 -5.99 7.44 -5.57
N VAL A 53 -4.97 7.26 -6.41
CA VAL A 53 -4.83 6.12 -7.31
C VAL A 53 -3.63 5.31 -6.84
N PRO A 54 -3.85 4.14 -6.18
CA PRO A 54 -2.74 3.33 -5.72
C PRO A 54 -2.11 2.56 -6.88
N ARG A 55 -0.83 2.24 -6.71
CA ARG A 55 -0.14 1.22 -7.49
C ARG A 55 -0.24 -0.11 -6.76
N PHE A 56 -0.77 -1.13 -7.44
CA PHE A 56 -0.83 -2.48 -6.89
C PHE A 56 0.40 -3.28 -7.30
N ILE A 57 1.13 -3.82 -6.32
CA ILE A 57 2.28 -4.68 -6.61
C ILE A 57 1.76 -6.10 -6.85
N SER A 58 1.75 -6.52 -8.12
CA SER A 58 1.31 -7.85 -8.52
C SER A 58 2.40 -8.90 -8.33
N ASN A 59 2.10 -10.15 -8.69
CA ASN A 59 3.08 -11.25 -8.70
C ASN A 59 3.94 -11.30 -9.97
N SER A 60 3.77 -10.34 -10.90
CA SER A 60 4.61 -10.23 -12.08
C SER A 60 6.02 -9.77 -11.70
N SER A 61 7.06 -10.40 -12.24
CA SER A 61 8.46 -10.01 -12.03
C SER A 61 8.74 -8.57 -12.47
N PHE A 62 8.00 -8.08 -13.46
CA PHE A 62 8.14 -6.72 -13.99
C PHE A 62 7.38 -5.66 -13.17
N SER A 63 6.64 -6.05 -12.13
CA SER A 63 5.81 -5.10 -11.37
C SER A 63 6.60 -4.07 -10.57
N LEU A 64 7.91 -4.30 -10.38
CA LEU A 64 8.82 -3.44 -9.65
C LEU A 64 9.74 -2.62 -10.56
N ASP A 65 9.74 -2.89 -11.87
CA ASP A 65 10.68 -2.25 -12.80
C ASP A 65 10.33 -0.77 -13.00
N GLY A 66 11.37 0.08 -12.93
CA GLY A 66 11.23 1.53 -13.11
C GLY A 66 10.54 2.25 -11.94
N LEU A 67 10.23 1.56 -10.84
CA LEU A 67 9.60 2.19 -9.68
C LEU A 67 10.62 2.93 -8.80
N ASN A 68 10.23 4.12 -8.31
CA ASN A 68 11.02 4.90 -7.37
C ASN A 68 10.45 4.77 -5.94
N PRO A 69 11.06 3.95 -5.06
CA PRO A 69 10.58 3.77 -3.69
C PRO A 69 10.67 5.04 -2.83
N MET A 70 11.55 6.01 -3.13
CA MET A 70 11.78 7.20 -2.28
C MET A 70 10.52 8.06 -2.07
N ASN A 71 9.58 8.01 -3.01
CA ASN A 71 8.31 8.73 -2.93
C ASN A 71 7.13 7.82 -2.55
N ALA A 72 7.38 6.53 -2.32
CA ALA A 72 6.36 5.54 -2.06
C ALA A 72 5.96 5.49 -0.57
N ARG A 73 4.65 5.50 -0.35
CA ARG A 73 4.01 5.10 0.91
C ARG A 73 3.48 3.69 0.70
N ILE A 74 4.09 2.71 1.34
CA ILE A 74 3.77 1.29 1.14
C ILE A 74 2.80 0.82 2.23
N VAL A 75 1.69 0.22 1.80
CA VAL A 75 0.73 -0.48 2.64
C VAL A 75 0.82 -1.97 2.34
N LEU A 76 1.19 -2.76 3.34
CA LEU A 76 1.25 -4.21 3.27
C LEU A 76 -0.06 -4.79 3.83
N LEU A 77 -0.78 -5.57 3.04
CA LEU A 77 -2.02 -6.24 3.43
C LEU A 77 -1.75 -7.62 4.04
N ASP A 78 -2.78 -8.27 4.59
CA ASP A 78 -2.64 -9.65 5.05
C ASP A 78 -2.06 -10.56 3.94
N ARG A 79 -1.15 -11.46 4.35
CA ARG A 79 -0.43 -12.40 3.47
C ARG A 79 0.37 -11.74 2.35
N TRP A 80 0.77 -10.47 2.48
CA TRP A 80 1.66 -9.81 1.51
C TRP A 80 2.95 -10.58 1.24
N TRP A 81 3.44 -11.36 2.22
CA TRP A 81 4.63 -12.21 2.10
C TRP A 81 4.47 -13.37 1.10
N GLN A 82 3.24 -13.70 0.70
CA GLN A 82 2.98 -14.67 -0.38
C GLN A 82 3.15 -14.08 -1.78
N ASN A 83 3.33 -12.76 -1.88
CA ASN A 83 3.61 -12.11 -3.15
C ASN A 83 4.99 -12.55 -3.67
N LYS A 84 5.09 -12.90 -4.96
CA LYS A 84 6.37 -13.35 -5.56
C LYS A 84 7.46 -12.28 -5.46
N ASN A 85 7.07 -11.01 -5.37
CA ASN A 85 7.98 -9.88 -5.24
C ASN A 85 8.29 -9.50 -3.78
N ALA A 86 7.75 -10.21 -2.79
CA ALA A 86 7.93 -9.89 -1.37
C ALA A 86 9.41 -9.80 -0.96
N VAL A 87 10.25 -10.72 -1.46
CA VAL A 87 11.69 -10.71 -1.17
C VAL A 87 12.37 -9.47 -1.76
N ASN A 88 12.03 -9.11 -2.99
CA ASN A 88 12.59 -7.92 -3.65
C ASN A 88 12.11 -6.64 -2.97
N LEU A 89 10.83 -6.58 -2.61
CA LEU A 89 10.27 -5.48 -1.82
C LEU A 89 11.04 -5.28 -0.52
N LEU A 90 11.24 -6.35 0.25
CA LEU A 90 11.97 -6.31 1.53
C LEU A 90 13.43 -5.87 1.37
N LYS A 91 14.12 -6.38 0.35
CA LYS A 91 15.55 -6.12 0.17
C LYS A 91 15.85 -4.75 -0.42
N HIS A 92 15.01 -4.27 -1.35
CA HIS A 92 15.39 -3.16 -2.23
C HIS A 92 14.44 -1.96 -2.18
N PHE A 93 13.16 -2.15 -1.80
CA PHE A 93 12.16 -1.09 -1.88
C PHE A 93 11.73 -0.57 -0.51
N ILE A 94 11.38 -1.46 0.41
CA ILE A 94 10.94 -1.09 1.77
C ILE A 94 11.99 -0.26 2.51
N PRO A 95 13.31 -0.56 2.44
CA PRO A 95 14.32 0.26 3.11
C PRO A 95 14.43 1.69 2.56
N LEU A 96 14.03 1.90 1.30
CA LEU A 96 14.09 3.20 0.61
C LEU A 96 12.73 3.92 0.64
N ALA A 97 11.68 3.26 1.10
CA ALA A 97 10.34 3.81 1.09
C ALA A 97 10.21 4.96 2.06
N ARG A 98 9.47 6.01 1.68
CA ARG A 98 9.14 7.12 2.58
C ARG A 98 8.39 6.62 3.81
N GLN A 99 7.55 5.61 3.62
CA GLN A 99 6.87 4.92 4.71
C GLN A 99 6.50 3.50 4.28
N CYS A 100 6.52 2.57 5.23
CA CYS A 100 5.99 1.23 5.04
C CYS A 100 5.22 0.83 6.30
N ARG A 101 4.00 0.30 6.13
CA ARG A 101 3.21 -0.21 7.25
C ARG A 101 2.35 -1.39 6.82
N GLN A 102 2.34 -2.43 7.65
CA GLN A 102 1.38 -3.50 7.54
C GLN A 102 0.08 -3.13 8.23
N ILE A 103 -1.03 -3.44 7.58
CA ILE A 103 -2.38 -3.33 8.13
C ILE A 103 -3.00 -4.73 8.17
N SER A 104 -3.70 -5.02 9.25
CA SER A 104 -4.14 -6.40 9.52
C SER A 104 -5.62 -6.64 9.18
N ASN A 105 -6.46 -5.62 9.33
CA ASN A 105 -7.90 -5.70 9.05
C ASN A 105 -8.49 -4.31 8.74
N ILE A 106 -9.38 -4.26 7.75
CA ILE A 106 -10.26 -3.13 7.39
C ILE A 106 -11.62 -3.69 7.02
#